data_AF-A0A8B6GUK5-F1
#
_entry.id   AF-A0A8B6GUK5-F1
#
_cell.length_a   1.000
_cell.length_b   1.000
_cell.length_c   1.000
_cell.angle_alpha   90.00
_cell.angle_beta   90.00
_cell.angle_gamma   90.00
#
_symmetry.space_group_name_H-M   'P 1'
#
loop_
_entity.id
_entity.type
_entity.pdbx_description
1 polymer ?
#
loop_
_entity_poly.entity_id
_entity_poly.type
_entity_poly.pdbx_seq_one_letter_code
_entity_poly.pdbx_strand_id
1 'polypeptide(L)'
;MDVSLSKVDVPEIQHLLDLDPYLRLHEGEIRRRYGCFQDVIRHIDSTEGGIEKFSRGYESFGLHRTPDNGICMKEWAPGAEGLYLRGEFNNWNQTQYPFTRLEFGKWEIKIPPNQDGSCPIPHNSKVKLVVKTKSGELVDRICPWSKVVKRPKDVPIFEQINWDPPKEQLYQFKHRRPDKPASLRIYESHVGISSHEGKVNSYKEFTRDLLPRIHDL
;
A
#
# COMPACT_ATOMS: atom_id res chain seq x y z
N MET A 1 -19.67 7.99 25.34
CA MET A 1 -21.00 7.34 25.35
C MET A 1 -20.79 5.97 25.95
N ASP A 2 -21.36 5.75 27.13
CA ASP A 2 -21.25 4.51 27.91
C ASP A 2 -22.20 3.47 27.28
N VAL A 3 -21.72 2.77 26.26
CA VAL A 3 -22.47 1.66 25.67
C VAL A 3 -22.45 0.55 26.71
N SER A 4 -23.60 0.32 27.35
CA SER A 4 -23.85 -0.84 28.21
C SER A 4 -23.32 -2.09 27.51
N LEU A 5 -22.15 -2.57 27.96
CA LEU A 5 -21.35 -3.62 27.33
C LEU A 5 -22.10 -4.95 27.18
N SER A 6 -23.19 -5.11 27.95
CA SER A 6 -24.08 -6.27 27.93
C SER A 6 -25.12 -6.27 26.80
N LYS A 7 -25.19 -5.24 25.95
CA LYS A 7 -26.25 -5.09 24.92
C LYS A 7 -25.80 -5.21 23.47
N VAL A 8 -24.50 -5.38 23.20
CA VAL A 8 -24.03 -5.54 21.81
C VAL A 8 -24.36 -6.95 21.34
N ASP A 9 -25.20 -7.04 20.32
CA ASP A 9 -25.54 -8.31 19.68
C ASP A 9 -24.39 -8.79 18.80
N VAL A 10 -23.83 -9.96 19.13
CA VAL A 10 -22.69 -10.57 18.44
C VAL A 10 -23.21 -11.78 17.67
N PRO A 11 -23.07 -11.81 16.34
CA PRO A 11 -23.52 -12.94 15.53
C PRO A 11 -22.93 -14.25 16.03
N GLU A 12 -23.78 -15.28 16.17
CA GLU A 12 -23.38 -16.65 16.50
C GLU A 12 -22.59 -16.79 17.81
N ILE A 13 -22.67 -15.83 18.73
CA ILE A 13 -21.90 -15.87 19.98
C ILE A 13 -22.19 -17.14 20.81
N GLN A 14 -23.42 -17.61 20.83
CA GLN A 14 -23.75 -18.83 21.54
C GLN A 14 -23.01 -20.05 20.96
N HIS A 15 -22.87 -20.13 19.63
CA HIS A 15 -22.12 -21.21 18.98
C HIS A 15 -20.64 -21.19 19.40
N LEU A 16 -20.02 -20.00 19.47
CA LEU A 16 -18.66 -19.84 19.97
C LEU A 16 -18.51 -20.31 21.43
N LEU A 17 -19.46 -19.95 22.28
CA LEU A 17 -19.47 -20.33 23.70
C LEU A 17 -19.81 -21.81 23.94
N ASP A 18 -20.50 -22.45 23.00
CA ASP A 18 -20.76 -23.89 23.05
C ASP A 18 -19.54 -24.69 22.55
N LEU A 19 -18.81 -24.15 21.56
CA LEU A 19 -17.56 -24.71 21.06
C LEU A 19 -16.44 -24.64 22.12
N ASP A 20 -16.33 -23.51 22.83
CA ASP A 20 -15.39 -23.33 23.94
C ASP A 20 -16.08 -22.66 25.15
N PRO A 21 -16.60 -23.46 26.10
CA PRO A 21 -17.30 -22.96 27.28
C PRO A 21 -16.46 -22.07 28.21
N TYR A 22 -15.13 -22.13 28.17
CA TYR A 22 -14.29 -21.26 29.00
C TYR A 22 -14.44 -19.77 28.62
N LEU A 23 -14.84 -19.49 27.37
CA LEU A 23 -15.05 -18.13 26.89
C LEU A 23 -16.26 -17.43 27.53
N ARG A 24 -17.16 -18.15 28.22
CA ARG A 24 -18.32 -17.54 28.91
C ARG A 24 -17.89 -16.50 29.95
N LEU A 25 -16.76 -16.75 30.62
CA LEU A 25 -16.18 -15.81 31.60
C LEU A 25 -15.70 -14.50 30.96
N HIS A 26 -15.53 -14.49 29.63
CA HIS A 26 -15.04 -13.35 28.85
C HIS A 26 -16.07 -12.80 27.86
N GLU A 27 -17.34 -13.23 27.93
CA GLU A 27 -18.39 -12.83 26.99
C GLU A 27 -18.54 -11.30 26.92
N GLY A 28 -18.50 -10.62 28.07
CA GLY A 28 -18.57 -9.15 28.14
C GLY A 28 -17.46 -8.46 27.34
N GLU A 29 -16.24 -9.00 27.35
CA GLU A 29 -15.13 -8.46 26.55
C GLU A 29 -15.27 -8.77 25.06
N ILE A 30 -15.79 -9.95 24.70
CA ILE A 30 -16.08 -10.30 23.31
C ILE A 30 -17.11 -9.32 22.73
N ARG A 31 -18.21 -9.09 23.46
CA ARG A 31 -19.26 -8.13 23.08
C ARG A 31 -18.72 -6.70 22.98
N ARG A 32 -17.89 -6.27 23.94
CA ARG A 32 -17.23 -4.96 23.88
C ARG A 32 -16.39 -4.80 22.62
N ARG A 33 -15.53 -5.78 22.31
CA ARG A 33 -14.65 -5.74 21.13
C ARG A 33 -15.45 -5.68 19.84
N TYR A 34 -16.52 -6.48 19.74
CA TYR A 34 -17.39 -6.44 18.57
C TYR A 34 -18.13 -5.10 18.45
N GLY A 35 -18.57 -4.51 19.56
CA GLY A 35 -19.15 -3.16 19.58
C GLY A 35 -18.19 -2.11 19.05
N CYS A 36 -16.94 -2.11 19.52
CA CYS A 36 -15.89 -1.23 19.00
C CYS A 36 -15.63 -1.44 17.50
N PHE A 37 -15.60 -2.70 17.04
CA PHE A 37 -15.47 -3.02 15.63
C PHE A 37 -16.63 -2.43 14.81
N GLN A 38 -17.87 -2.61 15.26
CA GLN A 38 -19.05 -2.06 14.58
C GLN A 38 -19.04 -0.53 14.57
N ASP A 39 -18.61 0.12 15.64
CA ASP A 39 -18.46 1.58 15.68
C ASP A 39 -17.49 2.08 14.60
N VAL A 40 -16.34 1.42 14.46
CA VAL A 40 -15.35 1.75 13.42
C VAL A 40 -15.93 1.52 12.03
N ILE A 41 -16.59 0.38 11.79
CA ILE A 41 -17.21 0.09 10.49
C ILE A 41 -18.29 1.12 10.15
N ARG A 42 -19.18 1.47 11.09
CA ARG A 42 -20.19 2.52 10.89
C ARG A 42 -19.56 3.89 10.56
N HIS A 43 -18.44 4.22 11.19
CA HIS A 43 -17.72 5.44 10.88
C HIS A 43 -17.16 5.40 9.44
N ILE A 44 -16.52 4.31 9.04
CA ILE A 44 -16.02 4.13 7.67
C ILE A 44 -17.17 4.18 6.64
N ASP A 45 -18.28 3.52 6.93
CA ASP A 45 -19.45 3.50 6.03
C ASP A 45 -20.02 4.91 5.82
N SER A 46 -20.16 5.68 6.90
CA SER A 46 -20.75 7.03 6.84
C SER A 46 -19.80 8.09 6.28
N THR A 47 -18.48 7.94 6.44
CA THR A 47 -17.50 8.97 6.05
C THR A 47 -16.75 8.67 4.76
N GLU A 48 -16.54 7.40 4.43
CA GLU A 48 -15.71 6.96 3.30
C GLU A 48 -16.53 6.16 2.27
N GLY A 49 -17.81 5.92 2.56
CA GLY A 49 -18.74 5.23 1.67
C GLY A 49 -18.55 3.72 1.60
N GLY A 50 -18.06 3.14 2.69
CA GLY A 50 -17.91 1.69 2.87
C GLY A 50 -16.46 1.21 2.85
N ILE A 51 -16.22 0.05 3.47
CA ILE A 51 -14.87 -0.55 3.56
C ILE A 51 -14.23 -0.80 2.19
N GLU A 52 -15.03 -1.13 1.17
CA GLU A 52 -14.55 -1.33 -0.19
C GLU A 52 -13.90 -0.06 -0.76
N LYS A 53 -14.57 1.10 -0.63
CA LYS A 53 -14.03 2.38 -1.10
C LYS A 53 -12.84 2.83 -0.25
N PHE A 54 -12.95 2.70 1.07
CA PHE A 54 -11.89 3.06 2.00
C PHE A 54 -10.58 2.29 1.75
N SER A 55 -10.67 1.00 1.44
CA SER A 55 -9.51 0.14 1.17
C SER A 55 -8.77 0.45 -0.14
N ARG A 56 -9.34 1.30 -1.01
CA ARG A 56 -8.76 1.70 -2.30
C ARG A 56 -7.96 3.00 -2.23
N GLY A 57 -7.44 3.35 -1.06
CA GLY A 57 -6.60 4.54 -0.88
C GLY A 57 -5.43 4.62 -1.86
N TYR A 58 -4.84 3.48 -2.25
CA TYR A 58 -3.76 3.39 -3.23
C TYR A 58 -4.13 3.90 -4.63
N GLU A 59 -5.42 4.03 -4.97
CA GLU A 59 -5.88 4.58 -6.25
C GLU A 59 -5.72 6.11 -6.32
N SER A 60 -5.50 6.76 -5.17
CA SER A 60 -5.41 8.22 -5.07
C SER A 60 -4.19 8.72 -4.31
N PHE A 61 -3.71 7.99 -3.29
CA PHE A 61 -2.47 8.29 -2.59
C PHE A 61 -1.27 7.71 -3.32
N GLY A 62 -0.10 8.33 -3.13
CA GLY A 62 1.09 8.05 -3.93
C GLY A 62 1.06 8.75 -5.28
N LEU A 63 1.97 8.33 -6.16
CA LEU A 63 2.23 8.97 -7.45
C LEU A 63 1.47 8.26 -8.57
N HIS A 64 0.68 9.01 -9.31
CA HIS A 64 -0.19 8.51 -10.39
C HIS A 64 -0.04 9.35 -11.64
N ARG A 65 0.00 8.68 -12.80
CA ARG A 65 -0.15 9.33 -14.09
C ARG A 65 -1.61 9.65 -14.34
N THR A 66 -1.90 10.88 -14.75
CA THR A 66 -3.26 11.31 -15.10
C THR A 66 -3.58 10.96 -16.56
N PRO A 67 -4.87 10.93 -16.97
CA PRO A 67 -5.26 10.59 -18.34
C PRO A 67 -4.67 11.49 -19.43
N ASP A 68 -4.33 12.73 -19.09
CA ASP A 68 -3.68 13.73 -19.95
C ASP A 68 -2.14 13.65 -19.92
N ASN A 69 -1.57 12.55 -19.41
CA ASN A 69 -0.13 12.32 -19.20
C ASN A 69 0.54 13.21 -18.15
N GLY A 70 -0.19 14.03 -17.41
CA GLY A 70 0.35 14.68 -16.21
C GLY A 70 0.65 13.69 -15.08
N ILE A 71 1.02 14.26 -13.92
CA ILE A 71 1.17 13.53 -12.66
C ILE A 71 0.24 14.15 -11.62
N CYS A 72 -0.46 13.30 -10.87
CA CYS A 72 -1.08 13.66 -9.61
C CYS A 72 -0.41 12.84 -8.50
N MET A 73 -0.01 13.50 -7.42
CA MET A 73 0.51 12.81 -6.25
C MET A 73 -0.12 13.34 -4.98
N LYS A 74 -0.54 12.42 -4.11
CA LYS A 74 -1.17 12.75 -2.83
C LYS A 74 -0.51 12.02 -1.68
N GLU A 75 -0.27 12.74 -0.60
CA GLU A 75 0.40 12.25 0.61
C GLU A 75 -0.34 12.65 1.88
N TRP A 76 -0.07 11.92 2.96
CA TRP A 76 -0.51 12.30 4.31
C TRP A 76 0.71 12.60 5.17
N ALA A 77 0.89 13.87 5.49
CA ALA A 77 2.03 14.37 6.25
C ALA A 77 1.59 15.56 7.15
N PRO A 78 0.76 15.32 8.17
CA PRO A 78 0.16 16.39 8.97
C PRO A 78 1.17 17.25 9.73
N GLY A 79 2.35 16.69 10.06
CA GLY A 79 3.42 17.37 10.77
C GLY A 79 4.43 18.10 9.88
N ALA A 80 4.27 18.08 8.55
CA ALA A 80 5.13 18.80 7.63
C ALA A 80 4.78 20.30 7.59
N GLU A 81 5.79 21.17 7.55
CA GLU A 81 5.62 22.60 7.27
C GLU A 81 5.60 22.90 5.76
N GLY A 82 6.08 21.96 4.96
CA GLY A 82 6.07 21.99 3.51
C GLY A 82 6.38 20.61 2.96
N LEU A 83 5.82 20.30 1.80
CA LEU A 83 6.07 19.04 1.11
C LEU A 83 6.39 19.34 -0.36
N TYR A 84 7.41 18.68 -0.90
CA TYR A 84 7.85 18.86 -2.28
C TYR A 84 8.18 17.52 -2.93
N LEU A 85 8.11 17.48 -4.25
CA LEU A 85 8.54 16.34 -5.05
C LEU A 85 9.88 16.66 -5.70
N ARG A 86 10.82 15.71 -5.65
CA ARG A 86 12.07 15.80 -6.41
C ARG A 86 12.45 14.46 -7.03
N GLY A 87 13.34 14.49 -8.01
CA GLY A 87 13.84 13.29 -8.64
C GLY A 87 14.76 13.59 -9.82
N GLU A 88 15.04 12.55 -10.61
CA GLU A 88 15.83 12.70 -11.83
C GLU A 88 15.17 13.67 -12.82
N PHE A 89 13.83 13.69 -12.87
CA PHE A 89 13.05 14.55 -13.78
C PHE A 89 13.25 16.06 -13.58
N ASN A 90 13.73 16.47 -12.40
CA ASN A 90 13.93 17.88 -12.07
C ASN A 90 15.35 18.20 -11.59
N ASN A 91 16.32 17.39 -12.00
CA ASN A 91 17.72 17.52 -11.57
C ASN A 91 17.88 17.58 -10.04
N TRP A 92 17.03 16.85 -9.32
CA TRP A 92 17.03 16.76 -7.86
C TRP A 92 16.79 18.08 -7.11
N ASN A 93 16.21 19.09 -7.77
CA ASN A 93 15.83 20.33 -7.09
C ASN A 93 14.82 20.03 -5.97
N GLN A 94 15.10 20.50 -4.75
CA GLN A 94 14.33 20.13 -3.56
C GLN A 94 13.00 20.86 -3.41
N THR A 95 12.82 22.03 -4.04
CA THR A 95 11.67 22.91 -3.75
C THR A 95 10.88 23.35 -4.98
N GLN A 96 11.29 22.93 -6.18
CA GLN A 96 10.66 23.33 -7.44
C GLN A 96 9.19 22.88 -7.59
N TYR A 97 8.84 21.72 -7.01
CA TYR A 97 7.51 21.13 -7.13
C TYR A 97 6.84 21.05 -5.74
N PRO A 98 6.33 22.17 -5.21
CA PRO A 98 5.63 22.19 -3.92
C PRO A 98 4.24 21.54 -4.02
N PHE A 99 3.86 20.80 -3.00
CA PHE A 99 2.49 20.33 -2.81
C PHE A 99 1.64 21.45 -2.19
N THR A 100 0.35 21.41 -2.48
CA THR A 100 -0.68 22.18 -1.78
C THR A 100 -1.16 21.40 -0.57
N ARG A 101 -1.16 22.04 0.61
CA ARG A 101 -1.74 21.46 1.83
C ARG A 101 -3.27 21.43 1.71
N LEU A 102 -3.85 20.30 2.06
CA LEU A 102 -5.28 20.08 2.13
C LEU A 102 -5.70 19.86 3.60
N GLU A 103 -7.00 19.68 3.80
CA GLU A 103 -7.54 19.32 5.11
C GLU A 103 -6.97 17.99 5.63
N PHE A 104 -7.07 17.77 6.94
CA PHE A 104 -6.61 16.56 7.64
C PHE A 104 -5.11 16.26 7.48
N GLY A 105 -4.31 17.26 7.09
CA GLY A 105 -2.87 17.11 6.88
C GLY A 105 -2.49 16.33 5.62
N LYS A 106 -3.44 16.22 4.68
CA LYS A 106 -3.19 15.69 3.34
C LYS A 106 -2.48 16.75 2.50
N TRP A 107 -1.74 16.32 1.48
CA TRP A 107 -1.02 17.19 0.56
C TRP A 107 -1.23 16.66 -0.86
N GLU A 108 -1.45 17.54 -1.83
CA GLU A 108 -1.61 17.16 -3.24
C GLU A 108 -0.72 18.03 -4.14
N ILE A 109 -0.16 17.43 -5.19
CA ILE A 109 0.48 18.14 -6.30
C ILE A 109 -0.06 17.61 -7.63
N LYS A 110 -0.25 18.52 -8.58
CA LYS A 110 -0.54 18.21 -9.98
C LYS A 110 0.54 18.83 -10.86
N ILE A 111 1.18 18.01 -11.67
CA ILE A 111 2.22 18.42 -12.63
C ILE A 111 1.65 18.18 -14.03
N PRO A 112 1.53 19.21 -14.88
CA PRO A 112 1.03 19.03 -16.24
C PRO A 112 1.99 18.15 -17.07
N PRO A 113 1.53 17.57 -18.20
CA PRO A 113 2.42 16.92 -19.15
C PRO A 113 3.48 17.90 -19.66
N ASN A 114 4.58 17.34 -20.17
CA ASN A 114 5.59 18.11 -20.89
C ASN A 114 4.99 18.75 -22.16
N GLN A 115 5.69 19.73 -22.74
CA GLN A 115 5.23 20.44 -23.95
C GLN A 115 5.00 19.51 -25.15
N ASP A 116 5.72 18.37 -25.21
CA ASP A 116 5.56 17.32 -26.22
C ASP A 116 4.43 16.32 -25.89
N GLY A 117 3.68 16.54 -24.82
CA GLY A 117 2.61 15.67 -24.34
C GLY A 117 3.09 14.43 -23.57
N SER A 118 4.39 14.26 -23.36
CA SER A 118 4.95 13.16 -22.58
C SER A 118 4.76 13.34 -21.08
N CYS A 119 4.85 12.24 -20.33
CA CYS A 119 4.75 12.28 -18.88
C CYS A 119 6.00 12.91 -18.26
N PRO A 120 5.87 13.88 -17.32
CA PRO A 120 7.02 14.59 -16.78
C PRO A 120 7.92 13.71 -15.92
N ILE A 121 7.41 12.58 -15.41
CA ILE A 121 8.18 11.62 -14.60
C ILE A 121 8.24 10.29 -15.35
N PRO A 122 9.34 9.97 -16.04
CA PRO A 122 9.46 8.76 -16.84
C PRO A 122 9.35 7.47 -16.00
N HIS A 123 8.89 6.39 -16.62
CA HIS A 123 8.97 5.05 -16.06
C HIS A 123 10.41 4.71 -15.64
N ASN A 124 10.56 4.04 -14.50
CA ASN A 124 11.84 3.56 -13.96
C ASN A 124 12.84 4.67 -13.56
N SER A 125 12.39 5.92 -13.48
CA SER A 125 13.17 7.04 -12.93
C SER A 125 13.05 7.12 -11.39
N LYS A 126 14.03 7.76 -10.75
CA LYS A 126 14.04 7.94 -9.28
C LYS A 126 13.29 9.20 -8.85
N VAL A 127 12.55 9.09 -7.75
CA VAL A 127 11.85 10.21 -7.10
C VAL A 127 11.95 10.13 -5.58
N LYS A 128 11.80 11.26 -4.88
CA LYS A 128 11.76 11.38 -3.42
C LYS A 128 10.77 12.47 -3.01
N LEU A 129 10.15 12.27 -1.85
CA LEU A 129 9.47 13.33 -1.12
C LEU A 129 10.51 14.16 -0.37
N VAL A 130 10.36 15.47 -0.38
CA VAL A 130 11.09 16.39 0.49
C VAL A 130 10.12 16.91 1.52
N VAL A 131 10.37 16.61 2.79
CA VAL A 131 9.57 17.09 3.91
C VAL A 131 10.32 18.26 4.54
N LYS A 132 9.70 19.44 4.60
CA LYS A 132 10.19 20.55 5.43
C LYS A 132 9.71 20.35 6.86
N THR A 133 10.65 20.17 7.78
CA THR A 133 10.36 19.97 9.20
C THR A 133 10.05 21.30 9.90
N LYS A 134 9.59 21.24 11.15
CA LYS A 134 9.34 22.43 12.00
C LYS A 134 10.59 23.27 12.24
N SER A 135 11.79 22.66 12.24
CA SER A 135 13.06 23.38 12.36
C SER A 135 13.49 24.04 11.05
N GLY A 136 12.77 23.81 9.95
CA GLY A 136 13.09 24.33 8.63
C GLY A 136 14.00 23.42 7.80
N GLU A 137 14.44 22.28 8.33
CA GLU A 137 15.26 21.30 7.61
C GLU A 137 14.45 20.65 6.47
N LEU A 138 15.11 20.39 5.35
CA LEU A 138 14.56 19.63 4.23
C LEU A 138 15.07 18.20 4.28
N VAL A 139 14.18 17.24 4.56
CA VAL A 139 14.54 15.82 4.69
C VAL A 139 13.88 14.98 3.60
N ASP A 140 14.69 14.11 2.97
CA ASP A 140 14.21 13.19 1.95
C ASP A 140 13.47 12.00 2.59
N ARG A 141 12.36 11.58 1.98
CA ARG A 141 11.59 10.38 2.35
C ARG A 141 11.14 9.62 1.10
N ILE A 142 10.96 8.31 1.26
CA ILE A 142 10.23 7.49 0.29
C ILE A 142 8.73 7.63 0.58
N CYS A 143 7.95 7.74 -0.48
CA CYS A 143 6.50 7.68 -0.45
C CYS A 143 6.03 6.39 0.26
N PRO A 144 5.17 6.48 1.30
CA PRO A 144 4.57 5.30 1.94
C PRO A 144 3.77 4.41 0.97
N TRP A 145 3.35 4.98 -0.16
CA TRP A 145 2.56 4.34 -1.21
C TRP A 145 3.41 3.94 -2.43
N SER A 146 4.74 3.90 -2.30
CA SER A 146 5.63 3.51 -3.38
C SER A 146 5.37 2.07 -3.82
N LYS A 147 5.16 1.87 -5.13
CA LYS A 147 4.98 0.53 -5.72
C LYS A 147 6.28 -0.27 -5.77
N VAL A 148 7.41 0.41 -5.98
CA VAL A 148 8.73 -0.23 -6.16
C VAL A 148 9.81 0.67 -5.56
N VAL A 149 10.66 0.04 -4.75
CA VAL A 149 11.92 0.61 -4.29
C VAL A 149 13.07 -0.28 -4.76
N LYS A 150 14.22 0.31 -5.06
CA LYS A 150 15.44 -0.42 -5.43
C LYS A 150 16.60 0.07 -4.58
N ARG A 151 17.45 -0.84 -4.13
CA ARG A 151 18.72 -0.50 -3.50
C ARG A 151 19.82 -0.54 -4.57
N PRO A 152 20.49 0.58 -4.87
CA PRO A 152 21.70 0.57 -5.70
C PRO A 152 22.76 -0.36 -5.10
N LYS A 153 23.62 -0.96 -5.93
CA LYS A 153 24.65 -1.90 -5.44
C LYS A 153 25.61 -1.24 -4.44
N ASP A 154 25.95 0.01 -4.71
CA ASP A 154 27.04 0.72 -4.03
C ASP A 154 26.56 1.59 -2.86
N VAL A 155 25.25 1.66 -2.61
CA VAL A 155 24.68 2.54 -1.58
C VAL A 155 23.77 1.73 -0.65
N PRO A 156 23.85 1.93 0.68
CA PRO A 156 23.03 1.16 1.63
C PRO A 156 21.57 1.61 1.69
N ILE A 157 21.19 2.74 1.06
CA ILE A 157 19.84 3.28 1.10
C ILE A 157 19.00 2.85 -0.10
N PHE A 158 17.70 2.72 0.11
CA PHE A 158 16.75 2.48 -0.97
C PHE A 158 16.38 3.78 -1.67
N GLU A 159 16.08 3.63 -2.96
CA GLU A 159 15.59 4.68 -3.84
C GLU A 159 14.18 4.30 -4.31
N GLN A 160 13.25 5.24 -4.24
CA GLN A 160 11.92 5.05 -4.81
C GLN A 160 11.99 5.17 -6.33
N ILE A 161 11.35 4.22 -7.01
CA ILE A 161 11.30 4.15 -8.46
C ILE A 161 9.87 4.44 -8.91
N ASN A 162 9.72 5.35 -9.87
CA ASN A 162 8.44 5.54 -10.54
C ASN A 162 8.11 4.28 -11.37
N TRP A 163 7.12 3.51 -10.95
CA TRP A 163 6.70 2.28 -11.62
C TRP A 163 5.41 2.50 -12.42
N ASP A 164 5.57 3.11 -13.60
CA ASP A 164 4.51 3.30 -14.61
C ASP A 164 4.90 2.63 -15.95
N PRO A 165 5.03 1.28 -16.01
CA PRO A 165 5.46 0.62 -17.24
C PRO A 165 4.46 0.86 -18.38
N PRO A 166 4.95 0.95 -19.63
CA PRO A 166 4.07 1.12 -20.79
C PRO A 166 3.18 -0.12 -20.97
N LYS A 167 2.06 0.04 -21.69
CA LYS A 167 0.98 -0.98 -21.76
C LYS A 167 1.47 -2.35 -22.22
N GLU A 168 2.48 -2.37 -23.08
CA GLU A 168 3.08 -3.56 -23.69
C GLU A 168 3.92 -4.35 -22.68
N GLN A 169 4.35 -3.72 -21.59
CA GLN A 169 5.13 -4.32 -20.51
C GLN A 169 4.27 -4.71 -19.28
N LEU A 170 2.99 -4.33 -19.27
CA LEU A 170 2.07 -4.71 -18.22
C LEU A 170 1.71 -6.19 -18.33
N TYR A 171 1.86 -6.92 -17.23
CA TYR A 171 1.43 -8.32 -17.17
C TYR A 171 -0.10 -8.42 -17.20
N GLN A 172 -0.63 -9.13 -18.21
CA GLN A 172 -2.04 -9.46 -18.30
C GLN A 172 -2.27 -10.85 -17.69
N PHE A 173 -3.09 -10.93 -16.63
CA PHE A 173 -3.43 -12.20 -15.99
C PHE A 173 -4.19 -13.11 -16.98
N LYS A 174 -3.68 -14.33 -17.17
CA LYS A 174 -4.23 -15.31 -18.14
C LYS A 174 -5.11 -16.39 -17.51
N HIS A 175 -5.06 -16.54 -16.18
CA HIS A 175 -5.74 -17.60 -15.45
C HIS A 175 -6.61 -17.01 -14.34
N ARG A 176 -7.77 -17.62 -14.09
CA ARG A 176 -8.63 -17.31 -12.95
C ARG A 176 -8.04 -17.86 -11.64
N ARG A 177 -8.49 -17.33 -10.50
CA ARG A 177 -8.16 -17.93 -9.20
C ARG A 177 -8.73 -19.36 -9.13
N PRO A 178 -7.99 -20.34 -8.58
CA PRO A 178 -8.53 -21.68 -8.32
C PRO A 178 -9.71 -21.64 -7.35
N ASP A 179 -10.54 -22.69 -7.40
CA ASP A 179 -11.64 -22.86 -6.45
C ASP A 179 -11.10 -23.09 -5.03
N LYS A 180 -11.87 -22.68 -4.02
CA LYS A 180 -11.47 -22.86 -2.62
C LYS A 180 -11.34 -24.36 -2.31
N PRO A 181 -10.16 -24.85 -1.89
CA PRO A 181 -9.98 -26.26 -1.60
C PRO A 181 -10.72 -26.65 -0.32
N ALA A 182 -11.10 -27.94 -0.22
CA ALA A 182 -11.74 -28.49 0.98
C ALA A 182 -10.82 -28.46 2.22
N SER A 183 -9.50 -28.55 2.00
CA SER A 183 -8.49 -28.45 3.06
C SER A 183 -7.22 -27.82 2.50
N LEU A 184 -6.52 -27.05 3.33
CA LEU A 184 -5.29 -26.37 2.94
C LEU A 184 -4.10 -27.33 3.06
N ARG A 185 -3.38 -27.52 1.97
CA ARG A 185 -2.03 -28.10 1.95
C ARG A 185 -1.09 -27.00 1.47
N ILE A 186 -0.47 -26.31 2.42
CA ILE A 186 0.32 -25.11 2.14
C ILE A 186 1.79 -25.49 2.03
N TYR A 187 2.39 -25.18 0.89
CA TYR A 187 3.83 -25.23 0.72
C TYR A 187 4.40 -23.84 1.04
N GLU A 188 4.91 -23.66 2.26
CA GLU A 188 5.58 -22.41 2.64
C GLU A 188 6.87 -22.22 1.84
N SER A 189 7.14 -21.00 1.39
CA SER A 189 8.24 -20.74 0.46
C SER A 189 8.83 -19.34 0.61
N HIS A 190 10.13 -19.24 0.36
CA HIS A 190 10.84 -17.98 0.25
C HIS A 190 11.59 -17.90 -1.08
N VAL A 191 11.18 -16.97 -1.95
CA VAL A 191 11.70 -16.85 -3.32
C VAL A 191 13.21 -16.70 -3.33
N GLY A 192 13.78 -15.79 -2.53
CA GLY A 192 15.21 -15.46 -2.62
C GLY A 192 16.19 -16.60 -2.30
N ILE A 193 15.75 -17.67 -1.61
CA ILE A 193 16.59 -18.82 -1.20
C ILE A 193 16.14 -20.13 -1.87
N SER A 194 15.32 -20.04 -2.90
CA SER A 194 14.70 -21.20 -3.57
C SER A 194 15.57 -21.82 -4.68
N SER A 195 16.84 -21.44 -4.76
CA SER A 195 17.83 -22.04 -5.67
C SER A 195 19.01 -22.59 -4.88
N HIS A 196 19.70 -23.59 -5.45
CA HIS A 196 20.96 -24.08 -4.90
C HIS A 196 22.13 -23.10 -5.13
N GLU A 197 21.97 -22.10 -6.00
CA GLU A 197 22.98 -21.08 -6.27
C GLU A 197 23.13 -20.11 -5.09
N GLY A 198 24.37 -19.69 -4.79
CA GLY A 198 24.68 -18.68 -3.77
C GLY A 198 24.33 -17.25 -4.19
N LYS A 199 23.08 -17.02 -4.64
CA LYS A 199 22.53 -15.73 -5.08
C LYS A 199 21.11 -15.54 -4.54
N VAL A 200 20.59 -14.32 -4.63
CA VAL A 200 19.15 -14.08 -4.43
C VAL A 200 18.41 -14.55 -5.68
N ASN A 201 17.62 -15.63 -5.56
CA ASN A 201 16.86 -16.18 -6.68
C ASN A 201 15.74 -15.23 -7.14
N SER A 202 15.30 -15.34 -8.40
CA SER A 202 14.26 -14.47 -8.96
C SER A 202 12.85 -15.09 -8.93
N TYR A 203 11.82 -14.23 -9.01
CA TYR A 203 10.44 -14.68 -9.19
C TYR A 203 10.27 -15.55 -10.45
N LYS A 204 10.98 -15.24 -11.55
CA LYS A 204 10.88 -16.01 -12.80
C LYS A 204 11.46 -17.41 -12.66
N GLU A 205 12.61 -17.55 -12.00
CA GLU A 205 13.22 -18.84 -11.70
C GLU A 205 12.33 -19.66 -10.75
N PHE A 206 11.80 -19.04 -9.69
CA PHE A 206 10.83 -19.68 -8.80
C PHE A 206 9.59 -20.21 -9.55
N THR A 207 9.01 -19.39 -10.44
CA THR A 207 7.87 -19.78 -11.28
C THR A 207 8.19 -20.95 -12.20
N ARG A 208 9.36 -20.95 -12.83
CA ARG A 208 9.75 -21.98 -13.79
C ARG A 208 10.12 -23.30 -13.11
N ASP A 209 10.87 -23.23 -12.02
CA ASP A 209 11.58 -24.41 -11.48
C ASP A 209 10.93 -24.99 -10.23
N LEU A 210 10.34 -24.16 -9.36
CA LEU A 210 9.78 -24.60 -8.08
C LEU A 210 8.27 -24.84 -8.13
N LEU A 211 7.50 -23.97 -8.78
CA LEU A 211 6.03 -24.15 -8.84
C LEU A 211 5.60 -25.51 -9.41
N PRO A 212 6.23 -26.07 -10.48
CA PRO A 212 5.88 -27.41 -10.94
C PRO A 212 6.14 -28.49 -9.88
N ARG A 213 7.24 -28.38 -9.13
CA ARG A 213 7.55 -29.33 -8.05
C ARG A 213 6.53 -29.26 -6.92
N ILE A 214 6.10 -28.05 -6.54
CA ILE A 214 5.07 -27.85 -5.51
C ILE A 214 3.75 -28.47 -5.95
N HIS A 215 3.40 -28.36 -7.23
CA HIS A 215 2.19 -28.96 -7.77
C HIS A 215 2.19 -30.49 -7.71
N ASP A 216 3.36 -31.11 -7.87
CA ASP A 216 3.51 -32.57 -7.94
C ASP A 216 3.64 -33.27 -6.57
N LEU A 217 3.76 -32.50 -5.47
CA LEU A 217 3.86 -32.99 -4.07
C LEU A 217 2.49 -33.19 -3.41
#